data_AF-A0A2D8GBX8-F1
#
_entry.id   AF-A0A2D8GBX8-F1
#
_cell.length_a   1.000
_cell.length_b   1.000
_cell.length_c   1.000
_cell.angle_alpha   90.00
_cell.angle_beta   90.00
_cell.angle_gamma   90.00
#
_symmetry.space_group_name_H-M   'P 1'
#
loop_
_entity.id
_entity.type
_entity.pdbx_description
1 polymer ?
#
loop_
_entity_poly.entity_id
_entity_poly.type
_entity_poly.pdbx_seq_one_letter_code
_entity_poly.pdbx_strand_id
1 'polypeptide(L)'
;YIPQFFDQAYDLNRVVISTKPDPLSGSDLTIVQTKDMMVFGDYEVDDSGSSSNGLYGSAGLNLFDLVNFSASYTNMTQDTLEIKSFTAFLNLNTDNIPKINAAMAYYQRNNEPNPFDFKNASENTIMGYRIGYELSRGVSLIWDFKQYYRDDGTGKLKPIKQTTIETAFNF
;
A
#
# COMPACT_ATOMS: atom_id res chain seq x y z
N TYR A 1 20.64 -5.03 -4.94
CA TYR A 1 19.41 -5.80 -4.66
C TYR A 1 19.37 -6.09 -3.16
N ILE A 2 18.32 -5.68 -2.46
CA ILE A 2 18.14 -5.96 -1.02
C ILE A 2 17.03 -7.00 -0.92
N PRO A 3 17.30 -8.23 -0.45
CA PRO A 3 16.27 -9.25 -0.32
C PRO A 3 15.16 -8.75 0.62
N GLN A 4 13.91 -8.94 0.18
CA GLN A 4 12.72 -8.60 0.95
C GLN A 4 12.14 -9.91 1.48
N PHE A 5 12.30 -10.18 2.76
CA PHE A 5 11.65 -11.32 3.40
C PHE A 5 10.22 -10.89 3.75
N PHE A 6 9.25 -11.53 3.08
CA PHE A 6 7.79 -11.40 3.26
C PHE A 6 7.15 -10.14 2.63
N ASP A 7 6.03 -10.33 1.93
CA ASP A 7 5.06 -9.26 1.67
C ASP A 7 4.45 -8.87 3.03
N GLN A 8 5.02 -7.85 3.67
CA GLN A 8 4.66 -7.46 5.03
C GLN A 8 3.25 -6.86 5.15
N ALA A 9 2.55 -6.60 4.04
CA ALA A 9 1.13 -6.22 4.06
C ALA A 9 0.19 -7.43 4.11
N TYR A 10 0.70 -8.64 3.90
CA TYR A 10 -0.09 -9.87 3.95
C TYR A 10 -0.56 -10.17 5.38
N ASP A 11 0.34 -10.06 6.37
CA ASP A 11 0.03 -10.45 7.75
C ASP A 11 -0.82 -9.39 8.50
N LEU A 12 -0.61 -8.11 8.18
CA LEU A 12 -1.32 -6.98 8.81
C LEU A 12 -2.80 -6.88 8.43
N ASN A 13 -3.16 -7.39 7.26
CA ASN A 13 -4.50 -7.26 6.70
C ASN A 13 -5.33 -8.54 6.87
N ARG A 14 -4.80 -9.59 7.51
CA ARG A 14 -5.46 -10.90 7.55
C ARG A 14 -6.88 -10.85 8.10
N VAL A 15 -7.15 -9.93 9.02
CA VAL A 15 -8.48 -9.63 9.57
C VAL A 15 -8.69 -8.12 9.65
N VAL A 16 -9.80 -7.65 9.10
CA VAL A 16 -10.31 -6.27 9.12
C VAL A 16 -11.61 -6.26 9.93
N ILE A 17 -11.76 -5.26 10.79
CA ILE A 17 -13.00 -5.02 11.54
C ILE A 17 -13.61 -3.75 10.97
N SER A 18 -14.81 -3.85 10.40
CA SER A 18 -15.54 -2.72 9.80
C SER A 18 -16.91 -2.61 10.45
N THR A 19 -17.36 -1.39 10.67
CA THR A 19 -18.74 -1.12 11.10
C THR A 19 -19.57 -0.77 9.88
N LYS A 20 -20.59 -1.58 9.54
CA LYS A 20 -21.57 -1.29 8.48
C LYS A 20 -22.96 -1.10 9.11
N PRO A 21 -23.81 -0.20 8.61
CA PRO A 21 -25.20 -0.09 9.09
C PRO A 21 -25.98 -1.37 8.76
N ASP A 22 -26.69 -1.93 9.73
CA ASP A 22 -27.60 -3.07 9.50
C ASP A 22 -28.73 -2.63 8.53
N PRO A 23 -28.89 -3.28 7.36
CA PRO A 23 -29.95 -2.95 6.40
C PRO A 23 -31.37 -3.11 6.95
N LEU A 24 -31.56 -3.91 8.01
CA LEU A 24 -32.86 -4.20 8.61
C LEU A 24 -33.16 -3.35 9.84
N SER A 25 -32.14 -3.05 10.65
CA SER A 25 -32.32 -2.39 11.97
C SER A 25 -31.79 -0.96 12.01
N GLY A 26 -30.98 -0.54 11.04
CA GLY A 26 -30.35 0.79 10.99
C GLY A 26 -29.31 1.03 12.10
N SER A 27 -29.01 0.01 12.91
CA SER A 27 -27.99 0.04 13.97
C SER A 27 -26.63 -0.37 13.41
N ASP A 28 -25.57 0.17 14.02
CA ASP A 28 -24.19 -0.18 13.67
C ASP A 28 -23.91 -1.66 13.96
N LEU A 29 -23.54 -2.42 12.92
CA LEU A 29 -23.10 -3.80 13.04
C LEU A 29 -21.58 -3.86 12.86
N THR A 30 -20.89 -4.39 13.87
CA THR A 30 -19.46 -4.71 13.76
C THR A 30 -19.29 -6.03 13.02
N ILE A 31 -18.64 -5.99 11.87
CA ILE A 31 -18.36 -7.16 11.04
C ILE A 31 -16.86 -7.43 11.06
N VAL A 32 -16.48 -8.68 11.29
CA VAL A 32 -15.10 -9.16 11.23
C VAL A 32 -14.92 -9.91 9.92
N GLN A 33 -14.08 -9.39 9.02
CA GLN A 33 -13.85 -9.96 7.68
C GLN A 33 -12.35 -10.20 7.48
N THR A 34 -11.96 -11.17 6.66
CA THR A 34 -10.56 -11.28 6.23
C THR A 34 -10.24 -10.21 5.17
N LYS A 35 -8.96 -9.94 4.88
CA LYS A 35 -8.58 -9.08 3.73
C LYS A 35 -9.33 -9.49 2.46
N ASP A 36 -9.34 -10.79 2.19
CA ASP A 36 -9.94 -11.34 1.00
C ASP A 36 -11.46 -11.16 1.03
N MET A 37 -12.11 -11.26 2.20
CA MET A 37 -13.53 -10.95 2.33
C MET A 37 -13.83 -9.44 2.26
N MET A 38 -12.88 -8.54 2.50
CA MET A 38 -13.09 -7.10 2.27
C MET A 38 -12.85 -6.75 0.80
N VAL A 39 -11.81 -7.33 0.20
CA VAL A 39 -11.47 -7.12 -1.21
C VAL A 39 -12.45 -7.84 -2.15
N PHE A 40 -13.03 -8.97 -1.74
CA PHE A 40 -13.92 -9.80 -2.55
C PHE A 40 -15.30 -10.06 -1.93
N GLY A 41 -15.61 -9.59 -0.72
CA GLY A 41 -16.92 -9.89 -0.08
C GLY A 41 -18.07 -9.02 -0.58
N ASP A 42 -17.77 -7.88 -1.21
CA ASP A 42 -18.75 -7.13 -2.01
C ASP A 42 -18.71 -7.58 -3.49
N TYR A 43 -17.83 -8.53 -3.84
CA TYR A 43 -17.85 -9.20 -5.14
C TYR A 43 -18.76 -10.41 -5.01
N GLU A 44 -19.97 -10.33 -5.58
CA GLU A 44 -20.61 -11.56 -6.04
C GLU A 44 -19.68 -12.13 -7.11
N VAL A 45 -18.84 -13.10 -6.73
CA VAL A 45 -18.25 -14.02 -7.69
C VAL A 45 -19.43 -14.86 -8.19
N ASP A 46 -20.21 -14.28 -9.09
CA ASP A 46 -21.09 -15.06 -9.92
C ASP A 46 -20.20 -16.08 -10.63
N ASP A 47 -20.61 -17.34 -10.59
CA ASP A 47 -19.93 -18.49 -11.19
C ASP A 47 -19.82 -18.35 -12.74
N SER A 48 -20.21 -17.18 -13.28
CA SER A 48 -20.20 -16.73 -14.66
C SER A 48 -18.92 -16.03 -15.13
N GLY A 49 -17.96 -15.75 -14.24
CA GLY A 49 -16.64 -15.23 -14.65
C GLY A 49 -16.66 -13.78 -15.13
N SER A 50 -17.19 -12.86 -14.32
CA SER A 50 -17.21 -11.42 -14.57
C SER A 50 -15.79 -10.84 -14.72
N SER A 51 -15.34 -10.67 -15.97
CA SER A 51 -14.07 -10.04 -16.30
C SER A 51 -14.10 -8.53 -16.02
N SER A 52 -13.12 -8.00 -15.29
CA SER A 52 -12.95 -6.56 -15.15
C SER A 52 -12.11 -6.00 -16.30
N ASN A 53 -12.54 -4.87 -16.86
CA ASN A 53 -11.82 -4.15 -17.92
C ASN A 53 -11.38 -2.78 -17.40
N GLY A 54 -10.24 -2.27 -17.87
CA GLY A 54 -9.70 -1.04 -17.31
C GLY A 54 -8.57 -0.41 -18.11
N LEU A 55 -8.12 0.74 -17.63
CA LEU A 55 -6.98 1.48 -18.13
C LEU A 55 -5.86 1.46 -17.10
N TYR A 56 -4.64 1.27 -17.57
CA TYR A 56 -3.43 1.43 -16.79
C TYR A 56 -2.53 2.46 -17.47
N GLY A 57 -2.00 3.39 -16.69
CA GLY A 57 -1.02 4.37 -17.15
C GLY A 57 0.07 4.55 -16.12
N SER A 58 1.29 4.79 -16.59
CA SER A 58 2.42 5.11 -15.73
C SER A 58 3.33 6.15 -16.35
N ALA A 59 4.02 6.89 -15.50
CA ALA A 59 5.02 7.88 -15.87
C ALA A 59 6.22 7.78 -14.94
N GLY A 60 7.40 8.05 -15.47
CA GLY A 60 8.65 8.03 -14.70
C GLY A 60 9.57 9.17 -15.12
N LEU A 61 10.35 9.66 -14.16
CA LEU A 61 11.36 10.70 -14.32
C LEU A 61 12.65 10.22 -13.67
N ASN A 62 13.72 10.15 -14.45
CA ASN A 62 15.08 10.01 -13.93
C ASN A 62 15.80 11.35 -14.11
N LEU A 63 16.22 11.95 -13.00
CA LEU A 63 16.91 13.24 -12.98
C LEU A 63 18.38 13.01 -12.62
N PHE A 64 19.25 13.22 -13.61
CA PHE A 64 20.71 13.19 -13.46
C PHE A 64 21.27 11.90 -12.86
N ASP A 65 20.54 10.79 -12.99
CA ASP A 65 20.86 9.53 -12.32
C ASP A 65 20.97 9.65 -10.79
N LEU A 66 20.38 10.70 -10.20
CA LEU A 66 20.36 10.95 -8.76
C LEU A 66 19.01 10.61 -8.15
N VAL A 67 17.93 10.93 -8.87
CA VAL A 67 16.56 10.78 -8.40
C VAL A 67 15.75 10.07 -9.46
N ASN A 68 15.09 8.99 -9.06
CA ASN A 68 14.14 8.27 -9.88
C ASN A 68 12.75 8.37 -9.24
N PHE A 69 11.86 9.10 -9.88
CA PHE A 69 10.46 9.19 -9.51
C PHE A 69 9.61 8.39 -10.50
N SER A 70 8.67 7.61 -10.00
CA SER A 70 7.68 6.94 -10.83
C SER A 70 6.30 7.03 -10.20
N ALA A 71 5.28 7.09 -11.05
CA ALA A 71 3.90 7.04 -10.63
C ALA A 71 3.08 6.21 -11.61
N SER A 72 2.07 5.53 -11.10
CA SER A 72 1.12 4.76 -11.90
C SER A 72 -0.29 4.97 -11.41
N TYR A 73 -1.22 4.88 -12.36
CA TYR A 73 -2.64 4.96 -12.14
C TYR A 73 -3.33 3.80 -12.86
N THR A 74 -4.26 3.18 -12.17
CA THR A 74 -5.13 2.16 -12.73
C THR A 74 -6.58 2.59 -12.51
N ASN A 75 -7.42 2.40 -13.52
CA ASN A 75 -8.87 2.47 -13.40
C ASN A 75 -9.47 1.18 -13.94
N MET A 76 -10.12 0.40 -13.08
CA MET A 76 -10.77 -0.85 -13.44
C MET A 76 -12.26 -0.73 -13.20
N THR A 77 -13.06 -1.22 -14.14
CA THR A 77 -14.51 -1.29 -14.03
C THR A 77 -14.93 -2.75 -14.09
N GLN A 78 -15.81 -3.14 -13.18
CA GLN A 78 -16.51 -4.42 -13.22
C GLN A 78 -17.99 -4.13 -13.04
N ASP A 79 -18.79 -4.40 -14.07
CA ASP A 79 -20.21 -4.04 -14.16
C ASP A 79 -20.49 -2.58 -13.81
N THR A 80 -20.88 -2.28 -12.56
CA THR A 80 -21.15 -0.92 -12.06
C THR A 80 -20.09 -0.39 -11.09
N LEU A 81 -19.15 -1.24 -10.67
CA LEU A 81 -18.12 -0.93 -9.69
C LEU A 81 -16.88 -0.37 -10.39
N GLU A 82 -16.51 0.87 -10.05
CA GLU A 82 -15.30 1.52 -10.55
C GLU A 82 -14.25 1.60 -9.44
N ILE A 83 -13.07 1.06 -9.71
CA ILE A 83 -11.98 0.89 -8.75
C ILE A 83 -10.75 1.55 -9.33
N LYS A 84 -10.24 2.57 -8.63
CA LYS A 84 -9.05 3.28 -9.06
C LYS A 84 -7.93 3.14 -8.05
N SER A 85 -6.71 3.07 -8.56
CA SER A 85 -5.50 2.93 -7.75
C SER A 85 -4.46 3.92 -8.23
N PHE A 86 -3.78 4.56 -7.29
CA PHE A 86 -2.64 5.44 -7.56
C PHE A 86 -1.46 4.97 -6.72
N THR A 87 -0.29 4.91 -7.33
CA THR A 87 0.95 4.56 -6.66
C THR A 87 2.04 5.51 -7.14
N ALA A 88 2.91 5.93 -6.22
CA ALA A 88 4.07 6.73 -6.51
C ALA A 88 5.28 6.25 -5.70
N PHE A 89 6.44 6.26 -6.34
CA PHE A 89 7.74 5.91 -5.75
C PHE A 89 8.74 7.02 -6.03
N LEU A 90 9.56 7.33 -5.03
CA LEU A 90 10.70 8.21 -5.14
C LEU A 90 11.91 7.44 -4.63
N ASN A 91 12.89 7.18 -5.49
CA ASN A 91 14.12 6.49 -5.17
C ASN A 91 15.29 7.44 -5.39
N LEU A 92 16.26 7.44 -4.47
CA LEU A 92 17.53 8.12 -4.66
C LEU A 92 18.58 7.13 -5.10
N ASN A 93 19.42 7.52 -6.06
CA ASN A 93 20.66 6.81 -6.33
C ASN A 93 21.63 7.10 -5.17
N THR A 94 22.01 6.04 -4.46
CA THR A 94 22.84 6.12 -3.27
C THR A 94 24.31 5.80 -3.54
N ASP A 95 24.71 5.55 -4.78
CA ASP A 95 26.08 5.14 -5.15
C ASP A 95 27.15 6.13 -4.65
N ASN A 96 26.82 7.42 -4.63
CA ASN A 96 27.72 8.49 -4.18
C ASN A 96 27.46 8.93 -2.72
N ILE A 97 26.55 8.27 -1.99
CA ILE A 97 26.22 8.62 -0.61
C ILE A 97 26.89 7.60 0.32
N PRO A 98 27.95 7.99 1.06
CA PRO A 98 28.69 7.04 1.89
C PRO A 98 27.78 6.32 2.90
N LYS A 99 27.91 5.00 2.94
CA LYS A 99 27.18 4.08 3.84
C LYS A 99 25.67 4.07 3.69
N ILE A 100 25.09 4.76 2.71
CA ILE A 100 23.67 4.61 2.37
C ILE A 100 23.61 3.77 1.11
N ASN A 101 22.85 2.69 1.14
CA ASN A 101 22.73 1.79 -0.01
C ASN A 101 21.28 1.56 -0.48
N ALA A 102 20.33 2.18 0.21
CA ALA A 102 18.97 2.38 -0.27
C ALA A 102 18.37 3.62 0.36
N ALA A 103 17.61 4.37 -0.43
CA ALA A 103 16.76 5.45 0.05
C ALA A 103 15.56 5.55 -0.87
N MET A 104 14.39 5.18 -0.37
CA MET A 104 13.13 5.26 -1.11
C MET A 104 12.02 5.83 -0.24
N ALA A 105 11.07 6.50 -0.87
CA ALA A 105 9.76 6.82 -0.32
C ALA A 105 8.68 6.30 -1.26
N TYR A 106 7.53 5.96 -0.70
CA TYR A 106 6.41 5.43 -1.47
C TYR A 106 5.08 5.92 -0.91
N TYR A 107 4.13 6.05 -1.82
CA TYR A 107 2.72 6.30 -1.53
C TYR A 107 1.89 5.38 -2.40
N GLN A 108 0.93 4.71 -1.80
CA GLN A 108 -0.01 3.82 -2.46
C GLN A 108 -1.40 4.11 -1.93
N ARG A 109 -2.35 4.24 -2.84
CA ARG A 109 -3.77 4.33 -2.52
C ARG A 109 -4.54 3.52 -3.53
N ASN A 110 -5.05 2.39 -3.09
CA ASN A 110 -5.62 1.38 -3.97
C ASN A 110 -7.13 1.25 -3.76
N ASN A 111 -7.85 0.85 -4.78
CA ASN A 111 -9.27 0.50 -4.70
C ASN A 111 -10.17 1.61 -4.16
N GLU A 112 -9.97 2.83 -4.65
CA GLU A 112 -10.70 4.01 -4.20
C GLU A 112 -11.46 4.67 -5.35
N PRO A 113 -12.64 5.28 -5.11
CA PRO A 113 -13.33 6.09 -6.12
C PRO A 113 -12.52 7.34 -6.53
N ASN A 114 -11.75 7.90 -5.60
CA ASN A 114 -10.84 9.02 -5.84
C ASN A 114 -9.47 8.76 -5.18
N PRO A 115 -8.49 8.21 -5.93
CA PRO A 115 -7.17 7.91 -5.40
C PRO A 115 -6.28 9.15 -5.27
N PHE A 116 -6.76 10.33 -5.67
CA PHE A 116 -6.05 11.61 -5.56
C PHE A 116 -6.50 12.47 -4.36
N ASP A 117 -7.35 11.94 -3.47
CA ASP A 117 -7.72 12.64 -2.24
C ASP A 117 -6.62 12.56 -1.16
N PHE A 118 -5.46 13.15 -1.43
CA PHE A 118 -4.30 13.07 -0.52
C PHE A 118 -4.55 13.67 0.87
N LYS A 119 -5.63 14.46 1.06
CA LYS A 119 -5.99 15.08 2.34
C LYS A 119 -6.73 14.11 3.25
N ASN A 120 -7.60 13.28 2.68
CA ASN A 120 -8.38 12.30 3.44
C ASN A 120 -7.88 10.90 3.09
N ALA A 121 -6.90 10.42 3.87
CA ALA A 121 -6.44 9.05 3.75
C ALA A 121 -7.56 8.05 4.10
N SER A 122 -7.57 6.92 3.41
CA SER A 122 -8.49 5.79 3.62
C SER A 122 -7.74 4.57 4.17
N GLU A 123 -8.48 3.51 4.50
CA GLU A 123 -7.90 2.21 4.90
C GLU A 123 -6.97 1.60 3.85
N ASN A 124 -7.20 1.96 2.58
CA ASN A 124 -6.37 1.50 1.45
C ASN A 124 -5.18 2.42 1.15
N THR A 125 -4.92 3.40 2.02
CA THR A 125 -3.78 4.32 1.89
C THR A 125 -2.59 3.81 2.69
N ILE A 126 -1.47 3.61 2.02
CA ILE A 126 -0.18 3.23 2.62
C ILE A 126 0.87 4.23 2.16
N MET A 127 1.67 4.73 3.09
CA MET A 127 2.82 5.56 2.79
C MET A 127 4.00 5.17 3.65
N GLY A 128 5.20 5.41 3.16
CA GLY A 128 6.39 5.04 3.93
C GLY A 128 7.68 5.45 3.27
N TYR A 129 8.77 5.17 3.97
CA TYR A 129 10.12 5.31 3.46
C TYR A 129 10.99 4.17 3.93
N ARG A 130 12.00 3.86 3.13
CA ARG A 130 13.00 2.83 3.41
C ARG A 130 14.38 3.41 3.27
N ILE A 131 15.22 3.22 4.28
CA ILE A 131 16.62 3.64 4.30
C ILE A 131 17.47 2.41 4.59
N GLY A 132 18.47 2.16 3.75
CA GLY A 132 19.48 1.13 3.95
C GLY A 132 20.81 1.77 4.34
N TYR A 133 21.34 1.37 5.49
CA TYR A 133 22.65 1.78 5.98
C TYR A 133 23.63 0.60 5.91
N GLU A 134 24.73 0.77 5.21
CA GLU A 134 25.78 -0.23 5.07
C GLU A 134 26.63 -0.30 6.36
N LEU A 135 26.57 -1.45 7.04
CA LEU A 135 27.38 -1.73 8.22
C LEU A 135 28.78 -2.21 7.81
N SER A 136 28.83 -3.06 6.80
CA SER A 136 30.05 -3.56 6.16
C SER A 136 29.72 -4.02 4.74
N ARG A 137 30.75 -4.35 3.95
CA ARG A 137 30.56 -4.87 2.59
C ARG A 137 29.67 -6.10 2.62
N GLY A 138 28.51 -6.01 1.97
CA GLY A 138 27.52 -7.09 1.92
C GLY A 138 26.57 -7.18 3.12
N VAL A 139 26.65 -6.27 4.10
CA VAL A 139 25.77 -6.27 5.29
C VAL A 139 25.15 -4.88 5.49
N SER A 140 23.82 -4.83 5.56
CA SER A 140 23.06 -3.58 5.63
C SER A 140 22.02 -3.63 6.74
N LEU A 141 21.89 -2.54 7.48
CA LEU A 141 20.76 -2.29 8.36
C LEU A 141 19.67 -1.56 7.55
N ILE A 142 18.50 -2.15 7.46
CA ILE A 142 17.35 -1.61 6.74
C ILE A 142 16.36 -1.07 7.75
N TRP A 143 16.07 0.22 7.66
CA TRP A 143 14.98 0.87 8.36
C TRP A 143 13.83 1.08 7.38
N ASP A 144 12.71 0.40 7.62
CA ASP A 144 11.46 0.59 6.89
C ASP A 144 10.41 1.21 7.82
N PHE A 145 9.99 2.44 7.51
CA PHE A 145 8.87 3.08 8.17
C PHE A 145 7.65 3.03 7.25
N LYS A 146 6.52 2.63 7.81
CA LYS A 146 5.24 2.53 7.12
C LYS A 146 4.12 3.11 7.98
N GLN A 147 3.23 3.85 7.35
CA GLN A 147 1.98 4.31 7.92
C GLN A 147 0.83 3.85 7.04
N TYR A 148 -0.18 3.26 7.67
CA TYR A 148 -1.45 2.87 7.07
C TYR A 148 -2.60 3.28 8.00
N TYR A 149 -3.84 3.10 7.59
CA TYR A 149 -5.01 3.56 8.35
C TYR A 149 -5.96 2.40 8.60
N ARG A 150 -6.65 2.45 9.74
CA ARG A 150 -7.66 1.48 10.15
C ARG A 150 -8.79 2.19 10.88
N ASP A 151 -10.03 1.79 10.66
CA ASP A 151 -11.17 2.21 11.48
C ASP A 151 -10.98 1.73 12.94
N ASP A 152 -11.23 2.63 13.90
CA ASP A 152 -11.23 2.31 15.33
C ASP A 152 -12.54 1.66 15.82
N GLY A 153 -13.45 1.34 14.90
CA GLY A 153 -14.77 0.76 15.18
C GLY A 153 -15.84 1.81 15.41
N THR A 154 -15.49 3.10 15.40
CA THR A 154 -16.44 4.23 15.53
C THR A 154 -16.66 4.97 14.21
N GLY A 155 -16.16 4.44 13.09
CA GLY A 155 -16.16 5.10 11.79
C GLY A 155 -15.04 6.14 11.65
N LYS A 156 -14.07 6.16 12.58
CA LYS A 156 -12.94 7.11 12.56
C LYS A 156 -11.66 6.39 12.21
N LEU A 157 -11.04 6.84 11.12
CA LEU A 157 -9.75 6.32 10.71
C LEU A 157 -8.63 6.79 11.64
N LYS A 158 -7.83 5.82 12.12
CA LYS A 158 -6.63 6.04 12.91
C LYS A 158 -5.38 5.64 12.12
N PRO A 159 -4.34 6.49 12.12
CA PRO A 159 -3.06 6.10 11.53
C PRO A 159 -2.38 5.07 12.42
N ILE A 160 -1.97 3.96 11.83
CA ILE A 160 -1.09 2.98 12.45
C ILE A 160 0.30 3.14 11.83
N LYS A 161 1.29 3.34 12.69
CA LYS A 161 2.69 3.53 12.31
C LYS A 161 3.47 2.30 12.71
N GLN A 162 4.22 1.76 11.76
CA GLN A 162 5.08 0.60 11.95
C GLN A 162 6.49 0.96 11.50
N THR A 163 7.46 0.60 12.34
CA THR A 163 8.87 0.68 12.01
C THR A 163 9.45 -0.73 12.09
N THR A 164 10.03 -1.20 11.00
CA THR A 164 10.76 -2.46 10.93
C THR A 164 12.24 -2.15 10.77
N ILE A 165 13.07 -2.80 11.59
CA ILE A 165 14.54 -2.70 11.50
C ILE A 165 15.08 -4.11 11.27
N GLU A 166 15.71 -4.32 10.12
CA GLU A 166 16.19 -5.62 9.68
C GLU A 166 17.66 -5.56 9.28
N THR A 167 18.39 -6.65 9.46
CA THR A 167 19.73 -6.78 8.86
C THR A 167 19.61 -7.62 7.59
N ALA A 168 20.02 -7.04 6.46
CA ALA A 168 20.05 -7.70 5.16
C ALA A 168 21.49 -8.06 4.79
N PHE A 169 21.66 -9.28 4.27
CA PHE A 169 22.93 -9.79 3.76
C PHE A 169 22.84 -9.93 2.24
N ASN A 170 23.86 -9.44 1.53
CA ASN A 170 24.00 -9.57 0.09
C ASN A 170 25.35 -10.22 -0.20
N PHE A 171 25.32 -11.38 -0.86
CA PHE A 171 26.48 -12.25 -1.09
C PHE A 171 26.99 -12.13 -2.52
#